data_AF-A0A9P4I662-F1
#
_entry.id   AF-A0A9P4I662-F1
#
_cell.length_a   1.000
_cell.length_b   1.000
_cell.length_c   1.000
_cell.angle_alpha   90.00
_cell.angle_beta   90.00
_cell.angle_gamma   90.00
#
_symmetry.space_group_name_H-M   'P 1'
#
loop_
_entity.id
_entity.type
_entity.pdbx_description
1 polymer ?
#
loop_
_entity_poly.entity_id
_entity_poly.type
_entity_poly.pdbx_seq_one_letter_code
_entity_poly.pdbx_strand_id
1 'polypeptide(L)'
;MAHTESGVPDLSVIFSKLRHLTSVLPVGSATSDMYTFSQTRRAIEAKLLSARLNPGSSISDYVFGTSCIAGLIYTHFVLRQYHPRRPVLMILLRNLMTGLWKLEEHLSGLGVTYPSDSIHTLLWALCIGSCVALDAEQLQWFLERVRHVMGFLKITQRWELQQILERYVWMEKLSLDRLL
;
A
#
# COMPACT_ATOMS: atom_id res chain seq x y z
N MET A 1 -9.05 -9.25 -36.78
CA MET A 1 -7.86 -9.54 -35.98
C MET A 1 -7.75 -8.46 -34.92
N ALA A 2 -8.32 -8.71 -33.73
CA ALA A 2 -8.28 -7.76 -32.62
C ALA A 2 -7.08 -8.09 -31.75
N HIS A 3 -6.19 -7.12 -31.55
CA HIS A 3 -5.01 -7.25 -30.71
C HIS A 3 -5.43 -7.50 -29.27
N THR A 4 -5.26 -8.73 -28.81
CA THR A 4 -5.20 -9.08 -27.38
C THR A 4 -3.87 -8.56 -26.84
N GLU A 5 -3.82 -7.27 -26.52
CA GLU A 5 -2.81 -6.76 -25.59
C GLU A 5 -3.09 -7.42 -24.24
N SER A 6 -2.24 -8.38 -23.88
CA SER A 6 -2.13 -8.96 -22.55
C SER A 6 -1.73 -7.84 -21.59
N GLY A 7 -2.73 -7.08 -21.15
CA GLY A 7 -2.61 -5.80 -20.46
C GLY A 7 -2.28 -5.95 -18.99
N VAL A 8 -1.15 -6.57 -18.67
CA VAL A 8 -0.58 -6.44 -17.32
C VAL A 8 -0.23 -4.95 -17.14
N PRO A 9 -0.84 -4.26 -16.17
CA PRO A 9 -0.63 -2.82 -16.03
C PRO A 9 0.84 -2.53 -15.75
N ASP A 10 1.40 -1.53 -16.43
CA ASP A 10 2.75 -1.06 -16.14
C ASP A 10 2.78 -0.41 -14.75
N LEU A 11 3.14 -1.23 -13.76
CA LEU A 11 3.24 -0.81 -12.37
C LEU A 11 4.25 0.33 -12.21
N SER A 12 5.29 0.40 -13.03
CA SER A 12 6.29 1.47 -12.94
C SER A 12 5.67 2.85 -13.24
N VAL A 13 4.74 2.92 -14.20
CA VAL A 13 3.97 4.14 -14.53
C VAL A 13 2.97 4.48 -13.42
N ILE A 14 2.33 3.47 -12.84
CA ILE A 14 1.39 3.67 -11.72
C ILE A 14 2.16 4.22 -10.51
N PHE A 15 3.25 3.58 -10.10
CA PHE A 15 3.99 3.97 -8.92
C PHE A 15 4.81 5.25 -9.10
N SER A 16 5.30 5.56 -10.31
CA SER A 16 5.92 6.86 -10.59
C SER A 16 4.92 8.00 -10.48
N LYS A 17 3.69 7.83 -11.01
CA LYS A 17 2.60 8.80 -10.85
C LYS A 17 2.18 8.94 -9.39
N LEU A 18 2.06 7.83 -8.67
CA LEU A 18 1.73 7.83 -7.25
C LEU A 18 2.81 8.56 -6.44
N ARG A 19 4.10 8.26 -6.68
CA ARG A 19 5.24 8.96 -6.08
C ARG A 19 5.18 10.46 -6.40
N HIS A 20 4.88 10.83 -7.63
CA HIS A 20 4.74 12.23 -8.02
C HIS A 20 3.60 12.93 -7.26
N LEU A 21 2.44 12.29 -7.14
CA LEU A 21 1.31 12.79 -6.38
C LEU A 21 1.59 12.89 -4.88
N THR A 22 2.41 12.01 -4.31
CA THR A 22 2.87 12.15 -2.92
C THR A 22 3.86 13.32 -2.74
N SER A 23 4.59 13.69 -3.80
CA SER A 23 5.58 14.78 -3.78
C SER A 23 4.99 16.17 -4.05
N VAL A 24 3.84 16.24 -4.74
CA VAL A 24 3.18 17.49 -5.15
C VAL A 24 1.81 17.55 -4.48
N LEU A 25 1.74 17.99 -3.22
CA LEU A 25 0.47 18.41 -2.63
C LEU A 25 0.55 19.88 -2.21
N PRO A 26 -0.50 20.65 -2.48
CA PRO A 26 -0.55 22.06 -2.12
C PRO A 26 -0.64 22.19 -0.60
N VAL A 27 0.15 23.14 -0.07
CA VAL A 27 0.08 23.60 1.31
C VAL A 27 -1.24 24.33 1.48
N GLY A 28 -2.26 23.66 2.03
CA GLY A 28 -3.51 24.29 2.42
C GLY A 28 -3.35 25.04 3.75
N SER A 29 -4.41 25.73 4.17
CA SER A 29 -4.43 26.43 5.46
C SER A 29 -4.31 25.42 6.61
N ALA A 30 -3.38 25.67 7.54
CA ALA A 30 -2.92 24.72 8.56
C ALA A 30 -4.00 24.05 9.42
N THR A 31 -5.17 24.67 9.62
CA THR A 31 -6.25 24.14 10.48
C THR A 31 -7.18 23.16 9.76
N SER A 32 -7.59 23.45 8.52
CA SER A 32 -8.41 22.54 7.71
C SER A 32 -7.62 21.27 7.36
N ASP A 33 -6.34 21.43 7.02
CA ASP A 33 -5.46 20.32 6.66
C ASP A 33 -5.23 19.36 7.84
N MET A 34 -5.15 19.88 9.06
CA MET A 34 -4.93 19.08 10.27
C MET A 34 -6.17 18.27 10.67
N TYR A 35 -7.37 18.81 10.45
CA TYR A 35 -8.63 18.10 10.67
C TYR A 35 -8.79 16.94 9.67
N THR A 36 -8.60 17.21 8.37
CA THR A 36 -8.65 16.18 7.32
C THR A 36 -7.61 15.09 7.58
N PHE A 37 -6.35 15.46 7.88
CA PHE A 37 -5.31 14.49 8.24
C PHE A 37 -5.73 13.59 9.42
N SER A 38 -6.31 14.18 10.47
CA SER A 38 -6.73 13.44 11.66
C SER A 38 -7.88 12.47 11.36
N GLN A 39 -8.82 12.86 10.49
CA GLN A 39 -9.88 11.97 10.03
C GLN A 39 -9.32 10.83 9.16
N THR A 40 -8.48 11.13 8.17
CA THR A 40 -7.84 10.14 7.30
C THR A 40 -7.02 9.14 8.13
N ARG A 41 -6.25 9.62 9.10
CA ARG A 41 -5.47 8.77 10.02
C ARG A 41 -6.36 7.82 10.80
N ARG A 42 -7.44 8.33 11.41
CA ARG A 42 -8.40 7.51 12.17
C ARG A 42 -9.10 6.48 11.29
N ALA A 43 -9.43 6.82 10.05
CA ALA A 43 -10.04 5.90 9.10
C ALA A 43 -9.09 4.74 8.76
N ILE A 44 -7.81 5.01 8.60
CA ILE A 44 -6.78 3.99 8.33
C ILE A 44 -6.55 3.12 9.57
N GLU A 45 -6.42 3.73 10.75
CA GLU A 45 -6.32 3.02 12.02
C GLU A 45 -7.53 2.08 12.21
N ALA A 46 -8.74 2.56 11.99
CA ALA A 46 -9.97 1.76 12.10
C ALA A 46 -9.99 0.59 11.10
N LYS A 47 -9.57 0.82 9.84
CA LYS A 47 -9.49 -0.22 8.81
C LYS A 47 -8.47 -1.30 9.16
N LEU A 48 -7.27 -0.89 9.60
CA LEU A 48 -6.23 -1.81 10.05
C LEU A 48 -6.69 -2.64 11.25
N LEU A 49 -7.36 -2.01 12.22
CA LEU A 49 -7.93 -2.70 13.38
C LEU A 49 -9.04 -3.68 12.97
N SER A 50 -9.89 -3.32 12.00
CA SER A 50 -10.95 -4.19 11.48
C SER A 50 -10.42 -5.37 10.65
N ALA A 51 -9.25 -5.21 10.00
CA ALA A 51 -8.60 -6.25 9.21
C ALA A 51 -7.95 -7.35 10.08
N ARG A 52 -7.95 -7.20 11.41
CA ARG A 52 -7.54 -8.23 12.37
C ARG A 52 -8.61 -9.32 12.44
N LEU A 53 -8.71 -10.10 11.37
CA LEU A 53 -9.85 -10.97 11.11
C LEU A 53 -9.96 -12.17 12.04
N ASN A 54 -8.91 -12.53 12.78
CA ASN A 54 -8.97 -13.49 13.90
C ASN A 54 -7.70 -13.32 14.75
N PRO A 55 -7.79 -12.79 15.99
CA PRO A 55 -6.64 -12.77 16.90
C PRO A 55 -6.28 -14.22 17.27
N GLY A 56 -5.02 -14.62 17.06
CA GLY A 56 -4.52 -15.94 17.48
C GLY A 56 -4.02 -16.87 16.37
N SER A 57 -4.12 -16.50 15.09
CA SER A 57 -3.34 -17.16 14.03
C SER A 57 -2.07 -16.35 13.75
N SER A 58 -0.92 -17.03 13.73
CA SER A 58 0.39 -16.40 13.49
C SER A 58 0.40 -15.55 12.22
N ILE A 59 -0.30 -16.00 11.18
CA ILE A 59 -0.38 -15.32 9.89
C ILE A 59 -1.20 -14.03 9.95
N SER A 60 -2.33 -14.03 10.67
CA SER A 60 -3.14 -12.83 10.91
C SER A 60 -2.31 -11.75 11.64
N ASP A 61 -1.49 -12.17 12.59
CA ASP A 61 -0.60 -11.25 13.32
C ASP A 61 0.51 -10.67 12.42
N TYR A 62 1.06 -11.47 11.48
CA TYR A 62 2.02 -10.98 10.49
C TYR A 62 1.39 -9.99 9.50
N VAL A 63 0.21 -10.31 8.95
CA VAL A 63 -0.51 -9.40 8.05
C VAL A 63 -0.84 -8.11 8.77
N PHE A 64 -1.37 -8.19 9.99
CA PHE A 64 -1.71 -7.02 10.80
C PHE A 64 -0.46 -6.17 11.13
N GLY A 65 0.61 -6.78 11.61
CA GLY A 65 1.85 -6.07 11.97
C GLY A 65 2.47 -5.36 10.76
N THR A 66 2.52 -6.04 9.62
CA THR A 66 3.03 -5.49 8.36
C THR A 66 2.16 -4.33 7.87
N SER A 67 0.84 -4.48 7.97
CA SER A 67 -0.12 -3.44 7.56
C SER A 67 -0.07 -2.22 8.48
N CYS A 68 0.18 -2.40 9.78
CA CYS A 68 0.43 -1.32 10.73
C CYS A 68 1.68 -0.51 10.35
N ILE A 69 2.77 -1.17 9.96
CA ILE A 69 3.99 -0.49 9.49
C ILE A 69 3.70 0.30 8.21
N ALA A 70 2.98 -0.29 7.24
CA ALA A 70 2.56 0.41 6.04
C ALA A 70 1.66 1.62 6.36
N GLY A 71 0.75 1.51 7.34
CA GLY A 71 -0.05 2.64 7.83
C GLY A 71 0.76 3.74 8.46
N LEU A 72 1.79 3.41 9.24
CA LEU A 72 2.73 4.41 9.78
C LEU A 72 3.50 5.09 8.65
N ILE A 73 3.99 4.34 7.66
CA ILE A 73 4.65 4.91 6.49
C ILE A 73 3.69 5.84 5.75
N TYR A 74 2.49 5.39 5.44
CA TYR A 74 1.51 6.18 4.70
C TYR A 74 1.13 7.46 5.45
N THR A 75 0.80 7.37 6.73
CA THR A 75 0.40 8.53 7.53
C THR A 75 1.55 9.53 7.70
N HIS A 76 2.77 9.07 7.96
CA HIS A 76 3.90 9.96 8.23
C HIS A 76 4.62 10.48 6.99
N PHE A 77 4.70 9.68 5.92
CA PHE A 77 5.52 9.97 4.74
C PHE A 77 4.69 10.31 3.49
N VAL A 78 3.46 9.81 3.40
CA VAL A 78 2.58 10.09 2.26
C VAL A 78 1.59 11.20 2.58
N LEU A 79 0.90 11.13 3.73
CA LEU A 79 -0.14 12.10 4.08
C LEU A 79 0.41 13.39 4.69
N ARG A 80 1.33 13.28 5.65
CA ARG A 80 1.74 14.43 6.46
C ARG A 80 2.74 15.35 5.75
N GLN A 81 3.34 14.91 4.63
CA GLN A 81 4.50 15.55 3.97
C GLN A 81 5.59 16.01 4.94
N TYR A 82 5.58 15.46 6.16
CA TYR A 82 6.63 15.71 7.12
C TYR A 82 7.88 15.21 6.42
N HIS A 83 8.94 16.00 6.30
CA HIS A 83 10.23 15.49 5.85
C HIS A 83 10.80 14.66 6.98
N PRO A 84 10.56 13.34 7.06
CA PRO A 84 10.96 12.62 8.24
C PRO A 84 12.44 12.39 8.04
N ARG A 85 13.17 12.30 9.15
CA ARG A 85 14.58 11.95 9.07
C ARG A 85 14.65 10.63 8.29
N ARG A 86 15.34 10.64 7.14
CA ARG A 86 15.59 9.46 6.27
C ARG A 86 15.87 8.17 7.06
N PRO A 87 16.59 8.20 8.21
CA PRO A 87 16.74 7.04 9.09
C PRO A 87 15.43 6.39 9.58
N VAL A 88 14.39 7.17 9.90
CA VAL A 88 13.09 6.64 10.35
C VAL A 88 12.40 5.90 9.21
N LEU A 89 12.44 6.44 7.99
CA LEU A 89 11.90 5.74 6.81
C LEU A 89 12.64 4.42 6.59
N MET A 90 13.97 4.45 6.65
CA MET A 90 14.80 3.26 6.48
C MET A 90 14.43 2.16 7.49
N ILE A 91 14.25 2.53 8.77
CA ILE A 91 13.86 1.56 9.82
C ILE A 91 12.47 0.98 9.52
N LEU A 92 11.48 1.84 9.22
CA LEU A 92 10.12 1.38 8.93
C LEU A 92 10.07 0.51 7.68
N LEU A 93 10.77 0.89 6.61
CA LEU A 93 10.81 0.13 5.36
C LEU A 93 11.50 -1.22 5.55
N ARG A 94 12.62 -1.26 6.29
CA ARG A 94 13.29 -2.52 6.64
C ARG A 94 12.37 -3.44 7.45
N ASN A 95 11.64 -2.88 8.41
CA ASN A 95 10.67 -3.65 9.20
C ASN A 95 9.51 -4.14 8.34
N LEU A 96 9.03 -3.34 7.38
CA LEU A 96 7.99 -3.73 6.42
C LEU A 96 8.47 -4.90 5.56
N MET A 97 9.66 -4.78 4.95
CA MET A 97 10.25 -5.85 4.13
C MET A 97 10.47 -7.12 4.95
N THR A 98 10.93 -7.00 6.20
CA THR A 98 11.13 -8.15 7.10
C THR A 98 9.80 -8.83 7.45
N GLY A 99 8.75 -8.05 7.73
CA GLY A 99 7.41 -8.59 8.00
C GLY A 99 6.83 -9.33 6.80
N LEU A 100 6.96 -8.73 5.61
CA LEU A 100 6.55 -9.33 4.34
C LEU A 100 7.33 -10.59 3.98
N TRP A 101 8.64 -10.61 4.21
CA TRP A 101 9.47 -11.78 3.95
C TRP A 101 9.12 -12.94 4.86
N LYS A 102 8.95 -12.69 6.17
CA LYS A 102 8.45 -13.69 7.12
C LYS A 102 7.07 -14.20 6.73
N LEU A 103 6.19 -13.31 6.28
CA LEU A 103 4.88 -13.71 5.77
C LEU A 103 5.05 -14.66 4.59
N GLU A 104 5.84 -14.30 3.58
CA GLU A 104 6.13 -15.11 2.39
C GLU A 104 6.68 -16.50 2.71
N GLU A 105 7.59 -16.62 3.68
CA GLU A 105 8.07 -17.92 4.19
C GLU A 105 6.94 -18.77 4.78
N HIS A 106 5.99 -18.14 5.49
CA HIS A 106 4.81 -18.84 6.00
C HIS A 106 3.79 -19.17 4.88
N LEU A 107 3.72 -18.34 3.82
CA LEU A 107 2.83 -18.55 2.67
C LEU A 107 3.28 -19.73 1.80
N SER A 108 4.58 -19.83 1.55
CA SER A 108 5.16 -20.83 0.65
C SER A 108 5.13 -22.26 1.23
N GLY A 109 4.96 -22.39 2.55
CA GLY A 109 4.88 -23.68 3.24
C GLY A 109 3.47 -24.23 3.48
N LEU A 110 2.42 -23.44 3.32
CA LEU A 110 1.07 -23.80 3.72
C LEU A 110 0.09 -23.43 2.60
N GLY A 111 -0.64 -24.40 2.06
CA GLY A 111 -1.71 -24.21 1.07
C GLY A 111 -2.95 -23.48 1.64
N VAL A 112 -2.74 -22.38 2.34
CA VAL A 112 -3.75 -21.62 3.10
C VAL A 112 -4.47 -20.68 2.16
N THR A 113 -5.79 -20.82 2.12
CA THR A 113 -6.71 -19.84 1.53
C THR A 113 -6.91 -18.68 2.49
N TYR A 114 -6.55 -17.48 2.06
CA TYR A 114 -6.72 -16.27 2.86
C TYR A 114 -8.10 -15.66 2.67
N PRO A 115 -8.64 -15.00 3.71
CA PRO A 115 -9.71 -14.04 3.52
C PRO A 115 -9.28 -12.97 2.50
N SER A 116 -10.16 -12.65 1.56
CA SER A 116 -9.90 -11.67 0.49
C SER A 116 -9.37 -10.33 1.05
N ASP A 117 -9.90 -9.90 2.21
CA ASP A 117 -9.54 -8.62 2.83
C ASP A 117 -8.11 -8.61 3.40
N SER A 118 -7.60 -9.74 3.90
CA SER A 118 -6.21 -9.84 4.36
C SER A 118 -5.24 -9.66 3.19
N ILE A 119 -5.56 -10.24 2.03
CA ILE A 119 -4.73 -10.12 0.83
C ILE A 119 -4.85 -8.70 0.24
N HIS A 120 -6.04 -8.09 0.26
CA HIS A 120 -6.20 -6.69 -0.13
C HIS A 120 -5.34 -5.75 0.73
N THR A 121 -5.31 -6.00 2.05
CA THR A 121 -4.48 -5.21 2.98
C THR A 121 -2.99 -5.42 2.69
N LEU A 122 -2.58 -6.66 2.38
CA LEU A 122 -1.22 -6.98 1.98
C LEU A 122 -0.82 -6.27 0.67
N LEU A 123 -1.69 -6.30 -0.34
CA LEU A 123 -1.49 -5.61 -1.61
C LEU A 123 -1.31 -4.11 -1.38
N TRP A 124 -2.16 -3.51 -0.54
CA TRP A 124 -2.01 -2.11 -0.15
C TRP A 124 -0.66 -1.85 0.53
N ALA A 125 -0.24 -2.67 1.49
CA ALA A 125 1.05 -2.52 2.17
C ALA A 125 2.25 -2.58 1.21
N LEU A 126 2.21 -3.50 0.23
CA LEU A 126 3.22 -3.61 -0.83
C LEU A 126 3.26 -2.37 -1.73
N CYS A 127 2.10 -1.83 -2.07
CA CYS A 127 1.99 -0.59 -2.83
C CYS A 127 2.56 0.60 -2.07
N ILE A 128 2.34 0.70 -0.76
CA ILE A 128 2.95 1.74 0.08
C ILE A 128 4.48 1.62 0.05
N GLY A 129 5.01 0.42 0.29
CA GLY A 129 6.46 0.15 0.24
C GLY A 129 7.09 0.54 -1.10
N SER A 130 6.41 0.22 -2.21
CA SER A 130 6.83 0.61 -3.57
C SER A 130 6.95 2.13 -3.72
N CYS A 131 5.99 2.90 -3.19
CA CYS A 131 5.99 4.37 -3.30
C CYS A 131 7.19 4.99 -2.59
N VAL A 132 7.54 4.47 -1.42
CA VAL A 132 8.57 5.02 -0.54
C VAL A 132 9.93 4.32 -0.65
N ALA A 133 10.10 3.39 -1.61
CA ALA A 133 11.35 2.67 -1.85
C ALA A 133 12.52 3.65 -2.05
N LEU A 134 13.64 3.39 -1.38
CA LEU A 134 14.76 4.33 -1.33
C LEU A 134 15.73 4.20 -2.51
N ASP A 135 15.68 3.06 -3.20
CA ASP A 135 16.51 2.72 -4.34
C ASP A 135 15.75 1.81 -5.33
N ALA A 136 16.38 1.52 -6.47
CA ALA A 136 15.78 0.71 -7.53
C ALA A 136 15.62 -0.77 -7.13
N GLU A 137 16.52 -1.30 -6.29
CA GLU A 137 16.48 -2.68 -5.84
C GLU A 137 15.27 -2.92 -4.94
N GLN A 138 15.04 -2.04 -3.96
CA GLN A 138 13.86 -2.07 -3.09
C GLN A 138 12.59 -1.91 -3.91
N LEU A 139 12.56 -0.97 -4.86
CA LEU A 139 11.41 -0.78 -5.72
C LEU A 139 11.09 -2.07 -6.48
N GLN A 140 12.08 -2.66 -7.14
CA GLN A 140 11.91 -3.91 -7.88
C GLN A 140 11.42 -5.04 -6.96
N TRP A 141 11.98 -5.18 -5.76
CA TRP A 141 11.60 -6.17 -4.76
C TRP A 141 10.11 -6.07 -4.37
N PHE A 142 9.58 -4.85 -4.20
CA PHE A 142 8.16 -4.64 -3.94
C PHE A 142 7.31 -4.93 -5.19
N LEU A 143 7.73 -4.47 -6.37
CA LEU A 143 6.98 -4.67 -7.61
C LEU A 143 6.77 -6.14 -7.96
N GLU A 144 7.79 -6.97 -7.76
CA GLU A 144 7.68 -8.43 -7.96
C GLU A 144 6.60 -9.05 -7.06
N ARG A 145 6.54 -8.61 -5.80
CA ARG A 145 5.53 -9.08 -4.83
C ARG A 145 4.14 -8.52 -5.12
N VAL A 146 4.04 -7.27 -5.58
CA VAL A 146 2.77 -6.72 -6.08
C VAL A 146 2.25 -7.58 -7.23
N ARG A 147 3.09 -7.92 -8.22
CA ARG A 147 2.70 -8.80 -9.33
C ARG A 147 2.26 -10.18 -8.85
N HIS A 148 2.98 -10.76 -7.89
CA HIS A 148 2.61 -12.05 -7.33
C HIS A 148 1.23 -12.01 -6.64
N VAL A 149 0.99 -11.02 -5.79
CA VAL A 149 -0.30 -10.85 -5.09
C VAL A 149 -1.43 -10.53 -6.07
N MET A 150 -1.17 -9.73 -7.10
CA MET A 150 -2.14 -9.48 -8.18
C MET A 150 -2.49 -10.77 -8.94
N GLY A 151 -1.50 -11.60 -9.25
CA GLY A 151 -1.72 -12.91 -9.85
C GLY A 151 -2.58 -13.82 -8.97
N PHE A 152 -2.34 -13.81 -7.66
CA PHE A 152 -3.15 -14.54 -6.68
C PHE A 152 -4.61 -14.06 -6.65
N LEU A 153 -4.82 -12.74 -6.65
CA LEU A 153 -6.14 -12.12 -6.68
C LEU A 153 -6.81 -12.14 -8.07
N LYS A 154 -6.12 -12.68 -9.09
CA LYS A 154 -6.55 -12.64 -10.50
C LYS A 154 -6.86 -11.22 -11.00
N ILE A 155 -6.16 -10.23 -10.45
CA ILE A 155 -6.25 -8.83 -10.91
C ILE A 155 -5.55 -8.75 -12.26
N THR A 156 -6.33 -8.44 -13.29
CA THR A 156 -5.83 -8.32 -14.67
C THR A 156 -5.90 -6.90 -15.17
N GLN A 157 -6.76 -6.06 -14.56
CA GLN A 157 -7.02 -4.71 -15.03
C GLN A 157 -6.60 -3.67 -13.99
N ARG A 158 -6.12 -2.52 -14.47
CA ARG A 158 -5.67 -1.42 -13.61
C ARG A 158 -6.75 -0.91 -12.66
N TRP A 159 -8.00 -0.86 -13.11
CA TRP A 159 -9.10 -0.33 -12.29
C TRP A 159 -9.44 -1.25 -11.12
N GLU A 160 -9.20 -2.56 -11.21
CA GLU A 160 -9.41 -3.51 -10.10
C GLU A 160 -8.41 -3.23 -8.98
N LEU A 161 -7.13 -3.04 -9.34
CA LEU A 161 -6.10 -2.60 -8.40
C LEU A 161 -6.50 -1.26 -7.78
N GLN A 162 -6.95 -0.31 -8.58
CA GLN A 162 -7.38 1.00 -8.10
C GLN A 162 -8.54 0.88 -7.10
N GLN A 163 -9.58 0.08 -7.37
CA GLN A 163 -10.70 -0.12 -6.46
C GLN A 163 -10.28 -0.71 -5.11
N ILE A 164 -9.32 -1.64 -5.11
CA ILE A 164 -8.77 -2.20 -3.87
C ILE A 164 -8.04 -1.10 -3.09
N LEU A 165 -7.22 -0.31 -3.78
CA LEU A 165 -6.46 0.78 -3.17
C LEU A 165 -7.36 1.91 -2.65
N GLU A 166 -8.46 2.22 -3.34
CA GLU A 166 -9.49 3.17 -2.92
C GLU A 166 -10.10 2.79 -1.57
N ARG A 167 -10.29 1.48 -1.31
CA ARG A 167 -10.77 0.99 -0.01
C ARG A 167 -9.84 1.33 1.15
N TYR A 168 -8.56 1.62 0.93
CA TYR A 168 -7.60 1.95 1.99
C TYR A 168 -7.26 3.45 2.04
N VAL A 169 -8.18 4.30 1.56
CA VAL A 169 -8.09 5.76 1.66
C VAL A 169 -6.89 6.32 0.89
N TRP A 170 -6.71 5.83 -0.34
CA TRP A 170 -5.78 6.46 -1.29
C TRP A 170 -6.37 7.76 -1.90
N MET A 171 -7.70 7.87 -2.04
CA MET A 171 -8.27 8.82 -3.01
C MET A 171 -9.05 10.03 -2.52
N GLU A 172 -9.12 10.36 -1.22
CA GLU A 172 -9.62 11.70 -0.85
C GLU A 172 -8.78 12.84 -1.47
N LYS A 173 -7.56 12.54 -1.97
CA LYS A 173 -6.73 13.46 -2.77
C LYS A 173 -6.48 13.05 -4.24
N LEU A 174 -6.90 11.87 -4.66
CA LEU A 174 -6.84 11.44 -6.07
C LEU A 174 -8.19 11.60 -6.79
N SER A 175 -9.28 11.94 -6.07
CA SER A 175 -10.52 12.46 -6.64
C SER A 175 -10.30 13.85 -7.27
N LEU A 176 -9.29 13.96 -8.13
CA LEU A 176 -9.36 14.84 -9.29
C LEU A 176 -10.16 14.10 -10.35
N ASP A 177 -11.49 14.17 -10.21
CA ASP A 177 -12.42 14.19 -11.34
C ASP A 177 -12.20 15.42 -12.26
N ARG A 178 -10.94 15.86 -12.43
CA ARG A 178 -10.54 17.09 -13.13
C ARG A 178 -9.16 17.00 -13.78
N LEU A 179 -8.81 15.87 -14.37
CA LEU A 179 -7.74 15.83 -15.37
C LEU A 179 -8.21 14.97 -16.56
N LEU A 180 -9.31 15.43 -17.18
CA LEU A 180 -9.44 15.41 -18.63
C LEU A 180 -8.34 16.31 -19.22
#